data_AF-A0A7C7MLN1-F1
#
_entry.id   AF-A0A7C7MLN1-F1
#
_cell.length_a   1.000
_cell.length_b   1.000
_cell.length_c   1.000
_cell.angle_alpha   90.00
_cell.angle_beta   90.00
_cell.angle_gamma   90.00
#
_symmetry.space_group_name_H-M   'P 1'
#
loop_
_entity.id
_entity.type
_entity.pdbx_description
1 polymer ?
#
loop_
_entity_poly.entity_id
_entity_poly.type
_entity_poly.pdbx_seq_one_letter_code
_entity_poly.pdbx_strand_id
1 'polypeptide(L)'
;FYIHSDGSANGCKGDGILNINPPLSDEENDQFIYDPSDPVPTTGGSTCCSEDVTPVPMGPREQKKIEHRNDILIYTTESLKNDIEVTGPIEMILYASTDCKDTDFTCKLIDVFPDGKSINIAQGIQRARYRDSWENPELLDSGKIYRFTVDMWSSSNYFFKNHKIRIEITSSNFPQFDRNPNTGNEFGIDTELKIANQNVFHNKSYDSHIILPIVS
;
A
#
# COMPACT_ATOMS: atom_id res chain seq x y z
N PHE A 1 -8.70 10.40 3.03
CA PHE A 1 -9.13 10.04 1.67
C PHE A 1 -9.41 8.55 1.65
N TYR A 2 -10.62 8.17 1.28
CA TYR A 2 -11.12 6.79 1.26
C TYR A 2 -10.85 6.16 -0.11
N ILE A 3 -10.55 4.86 -0.11
CA ILE A 3 -10.42 4.07 -1.33
C ILE A 3 -11.79 3.55 -1.74
N HIS A 4 -12.02 3.38 -3.04
CA HIS A 4 -13.25 2.85 -3.63
C HIS A 4 -12.92 2.06 -4.90
N SER A 5 -13.75 1.08 -5.26
CA SER A 5 -13.70 0.34 -6.53
C SER A 5 -14.99 -0.47 -6.73
N ASP A 6 -15.18 -1.05 -7.91
CA ASP A 6 -16.16 -2.12 -8.15
C ASP A 6 -15.49 -3.51 -8.03
N GLY A 7 -14.43 -3.63 -7.21
CA GLY A 7 -13.68 -4.86 -6.96
C GLY A 7 -12.59 -5.18 -8.00
N SER A 8 -12.13 -4.19 -8.76
CA SER A 8 -11.15 -4.36 -9.84
C SER A 8 -10.01 -3.34 -9.81
N ALA A 9 -9.53 -2.92 -8.63
CA ALA A 9 -8.47 -1.92 -8.50
C ALA A 9 -7.06 -2.41 -8.90
N ASN A 10 -6.92 -3.65 -9.39
CA ASN A 10 -5.64 -4.26 -9.75
C ASN A 10 -4.94 -3.56 -10.93
N GLY A 11 -3.72 -3.11 -10.69
CA GLY A 11 -2.84 -2.50 -11.68
C GLY A 11 -3.36 -1.19 -12.25
N CYS A 12 -2.62 -0.62 -13.20
CA CYS A 12 -2.88 0.71 -13.76
C CYS A 12 -4.12 0.81 -14.65
N LYS A 13 -4.77 -0.32 -14.92
CA LYS A 13 -6.02 -0.42 -15.68
C LYS A 13 -7.23 -0.68 -14.78
N GLY A 14 -7.02 -0.79 -13.48
CA GLY A 14 -8.10 -0.96 -12.51
C GLY A 14 -8.97 0.28 -12.38
N ASP A 15 -10.06 0.11 -11.67
CA ASP A 15 -11.12 1.11 -11.43
C ASP A 15 -10.99 1.82 -10.08
N GLY A 16 -9.87 1.63 -9.37
CA GLY A 16 -9.66 2.16 -8.03
C GLY A 16 -9.66 3.70 -8.00
N ILE A 17 -10.56 4.25 -7.18
CA ILE A 17 -10.74 5.68 -6.98
C ILE A 17 -10.33 6.05 -5.55
N LEU A 18 -9.68 7.21 -5.41
CA LEU A 18 -9.39 7.83 -4.12
C LEU A 18 -10.29 9.07 -3.95
N ASN A 19 -11.10 9.12 -2.90
CA ASN A 19 -12.09 10.20 -2.67
C ASN A 19 -11.99 10.76 -1.25
N ILE A 20 -12.59 11.94 -1.01
CA ILE A 20 -12.74 12.50 0.33
C ILE A 20 -13.97 11.96 1.08
N ASN A 21 -14.95 11.45 0.35
CA ASN A 21 -16.18 10.91 0.92
C ASN A 21 -16.00 9.42 1.25
N PRO A 22 -16.47 8.94 2.41
CA PRO A 22 -16.43 7.52 2.73
C PRO A 22 -17.40 6.70 1.87
N PRO A 23 -17.17 5.39 1.71
CA PRO A 23 -18.12 4.49 1.08
C PRO A 23 -19.44 4.46 1.88
N LEU A 24 -20.56 4.71 1.21
CA LEU A 24 -21.90 4.70 1.81
C LEU A 24 -22.66 3.40 1.52
N SER A 25 -22.14 2.56 0.63
CA SER A 25 -22.71 1.30 0.18
C SER A 25 -21.82 0.12 0.53
N ASP A 26 -22.35 -1.08 0.30
CA ASP A 26 -21.59 -2.32 0.36
C ASP A 26 -20.83 -2.50 -0.96
N GLU A 27 -19.71 -1.79 -1.13
CA GLU A 27 -18.81 -1.95 -2.27
C GLU A 27 -18.12 -3.32 -2.24
N GLU A 28 -17.88 -3.89 -3.42
CA GLU A 28 -17.14 -5.16 -3.57
C GLU A 28 -15.69 -4.95 -3.14
N ASN A 29 -15.11 -5.93 -2.45
CA ASN A 29 -13.72 -5.81 -2.02
C ASN A 29 -12.75 -6.10 -3.17
N ASP A 30 -11.58 -5.48 -3.13
CA ASP A 30 -10.50 -5.81 -4.05
C ASP A 30 -9.74 -7.06 -3.60
N GLN A 31 -9.24 -7.84 -4.56
CA GLN A 31 -8.51 -9.08 -4.30
C GLN A 31 -7.20 -9.12 -5.06
N PHE A 32 -6.16 -9.66 -4.45
CA PHE A 32 -4.92 -9.97 -5.15
C PHE A 32 -4.18 -11.17 -4.55
N ILE A 33 -3.30 -11.74 -5.36
CA ILE A 33 -2.48 -12.88 -4.96
C ILE A 33 -1.08 -12.37 -4.65
N TYR A 34 -0.59 -12.65 -3.44
CA TYR A 34 0.80 -12.41 -3.08
C TYR A 34 1.58 -13.72 -3.12
N ASP A 35 2.57 -13.79 -4.02
CA ASP A 35 3.53 -14.87 -4.12
C ASP A 35 4.90 -14.41 -3.60
N PRO A 36 5.39 -14.93 -2.45
CA PRO A 36 6.71 -14.56 -1.93
C PRO A 36 7.87 -14.88 -2.89
N SER A 37 7.68 -15.77 -3.88
CA SER A 37 8.69 -16.07 -4.90
C SER A 37 8.79 -15.01 -6.00
N ASP A 38 7.75 -14.18 -6.19
CA ASP A 38 7.70 -13.03 -7.10
C ASP A 38 7.21 -11.77 -6.36
N PRO A 39 7.99 -11.23 -5.39
CA PRO A 39 7.60 -10.04 -4.66
C PRO A 39 7.64 -8.79 -5.56
N VAL A 40 6.81 -7.80 -5.24
CA VAL A 40 6.87 -6.47 -5.86
C VAL A 40 8.24 -5.85 -5.57
N PRO A 41 8.98 -5.42 -6.61
CA PRO A 41 10.33 -4.90 -6.43
C PRO A 41 10.31 -3.46 -5.88
N THR A 42 11.25 -3.16 -5.00
CA THR A 42 11.50 -1.82 -4.50
C THR A 42 11.87 -0.88 -5.64
N THR A 43 11.10 0.18 -5.79
CA THR A 43 11.30 1.23 -6.78
C THR A 43 11.33 2.58 -6.06
N GLY A 44 12.49 2.94 -5.50
CA GLY A 44 12.67 4.19 -4.77
C GLY A 44 12.28 4.11 -3.29
N GLY A 45 12.12 5.29 -2.68
CA GLY A 45 11.77 5.47 -1.28
C GLY A 45 12.97 5.40 -0.35
N SER A 46 12.74 4.99 0.89
CA SER A 46 13.67 5.14 2.02
C SER A 46 14.67 3.99 2.15
N THR A 47 15.23 3.51 1.03
CA THR A 47 16.25 2.45 1.08
C THR A 47 17.57 2.97 1.67
N CYS A 48 18.23 2.14 2.48
CA CYS A 48 19.51 2.46 3.11
C CYS A 48 20.71 2.13 2.19
N CYS A 49 21.86 2.77 2.47
CA CYS A 49 23.14 2.66 1.78
C CYS A 49 23.05 3.12 0.31
N SER A 50 23.89 4.07 -0.12
CA SER A 50 23.87 4.63 -1.49
C SER A 50 23.72 3.55 -2.57
N GLU A 51 23.15 3.89 -3.73
CA GLU A 51 22.96 2.92 -4.84
C GLU A 51 24.27 2.23 -5.26
N ASP A 52 25.42 2.86 -4.99
CA ASP A 52 26.77 2.34 -5.20
C ASP A 52 27.16 1.17 -4.26
N VAL A 53 26.49 1.06 -3.10
CA VAL A 53 26.78 0.09 -2.03
C VAL A 53 25.72 -1.02 -2.01
N THR A 54 24.46 -0.64 -2.21
CA THR A 54 23.32 -1.54 -2.36
C THR A 54 22.59 -1.13 -3.62
N PRO A 55 22.56 -1.95 -4.69
CA PRO A 55 21.98 -1.57 -5.99
C PRO A 55 20.45 -1.61 -5.95
N VAL A 56 19.85 -0.94 -4.97
CA VAL A 56 18.42 -0.85 -4.74
C VAL A 56 18.02 0.60 -4.95
N PRO A 57 17.08 0.90 -5.86
CA PRO A 57 16.71 2.27 -6.17
C PRO A 57 16.22 3.03 -4.93
N MET A 58 16.62 4.29 -4.79
CA MET A 58 16.23 5.15 -3.65
C MET A 58 15.64 6.50 -4.07
N GLY A 59 14.94 7.14 -3.14
CA GLY A 59 14.35 8.47 -3.33
C GLY A 59 13.15 8.48 -4.29
N PRO A 60 12.85 9.62 -4.93
CA PRO A 60 11.75 9.71 -5.89
C PRO A 60 12.10 8.97 -7.20
N ARG A 61 11.30 7.96 -7.51
CA ARG A 61 11.41 7.08 -8.68
C ARG A 61 10.05 6.89 -9.34
N GLU A 62 10.09 6.68 -10.64
CA GLU A 62 8.87 6.45 -11.41
C GLU A 62 8.31 5.05 -11.15
N GLN A 63 7.03 4.95 -10.78
CA GLN A 63 6.37 3.69 -10.40
C GLN A 63 5.72 2.97 -11.58
N LYS A 64 5.42 3.67 -12.67
CA LYS A 64 4.74 3.15 -13.87
C LYS A 64 5.24 1.79 -14.39
N LYS A 65 6.52 1.48 -14.20
CA LYS A 65 7.12 0.20 -14.61
C LYS A 65 6.57 -0.99 -13.84
N ILE A 66 6.13 -0.83 -12.59
CA ILE A 66 5.59 -1.92 -11.75
C ILE A 66 4.07 -1.87 -11.67
N GLU A 67 3.44 -0.73 -11.96
CA GLU A 67 1.98 -0.54 -11.86
C GLU A 67 1.14 -1.45 -12.78
N HIS A 68 1.75 -2.22 -13.69
CA HIS A 68 1.02 -3.20 -14.50
C HIS A 68 0.79 -4.53 -13.79
N ARG A 69 1.40 -4.75 -12.61
CA ARG A 69 1.25 -5.98 -11.85
C ARG A 69 -0.14 -6.06 -11.21
N ASN A 70 -0.73 -7.24 -11.24
CA ASN A 70 -2.05 -7.49 -10.66
C ASN A 70 -2.02 -7.63 -9.13
N ASP A 71 -0.85 -7.78 -8.52
CA ASP A 71 -0.67 -7.80 -7.07
C ASP A 71 -0.46 -6.41 -6.45
N ILE A 72 -0.69 -5.35 -7.23
CA ILE A 72 -0.70 -3.96 -6.77
C ILE A 72 -2.11 -3.41 -7.02
N LEU A 73 -2.82 -3.04 -5.95
CA LEU A 73 -4.08 -2.30 -6.03
C LEU A 73 -3.76 -0.81 -6.13
N ILE A 74 -4.41 -0.11 -7.06
CA ILE A 74 -4.14 1.29 -7.37
C ILE A 74 -5.41 2.13 -7.23
N TYR A 75 -5.36 3.12 -6.33
CA TYR A 75 -6.46 4.06 -6.11
C TYR A 75 -6.00 5.47 -6.41
N THR A 76 -6.68 6.17 -7.32
CA THR A 76 -6.25 7.50 -7.78
C THR A 76 -7.39 8.51 -7.67
N THR A 77 -7.08 9.74 -7.25
CA THR A 77 -8.05 10.84 -7.30
C THR A 77 -8.35 11.24 -8.74
N GLU A 78 -9.42 12.00 -8.94
CA GLU A 78 -9.51 12.88 -10.10
C GLU A 78 -8.36 13.91 -10.12
N SER A 79 -8.13 14.53 -11.28
CA SER A 79 -7.18 15.65 -11.37
C SER A 79 -7.57 16.75 -10.38
N LEU A 80 -6.62 17.14 -9.55
CA LEU A 80 -6.81 18.13 -8.51
C LEU A 80 -7.23 19.48 -9.10
N LYS A 81 -8.28 20.07 -8.55
CA LYS A 81 -8.80 21.38 -9.00
C LYS A 81 -7.98 22.55 -8.46
N ASN A 82 -7.39 22.36 -7.28
CA ASN A 82 -6.54 23.31 -6.57
C ASN A 82 -5.30 22.56 -6.08
N ASP A 83 -4.26 23.32 -5.76
CA ASP A 83 -3.07 22.78 -5.11
C ASP A 83 -3.42 22.22 -3.71
N ILE A 84 -2.73 21.16 -3.29
CA ILE A 84 -2.86 20.54 -1.96
C ILE A 84 -1.46 20.32 -1.39
N GLU A 85 -1.17 20.94 -0.25
CA GLU A 85 0.03 20.65 0.52
C GLU A 85 -0.23 19.49 1.49
N VAL A 86 0.64 18.49 1.47
CA VAL A 86 0.66 17.39 2.44
C VAL A 86 1.99 17.44 3.17
N THR A 87 1.99 17.91 4.41
CA THR A 87 3.19 18.08 5.23
C THR A 87 2.97 17.53 6.64
N GLY A 88 3.64 16.42 6.97
CA GLY A 88 3.56 15.76 8.27
C GLY A 88 3.53 14.23 8.18
N PRO A 89 3.15 13.55 9.28
CA PRO A 89 3.01 12.10 9.34
C PRO A 89 1.79 11.62 8.54
N ILE A 90 1.94 10.47 7.87
CA ILE A 90 0.96 9.86 6.96
C ILE A 90 0.70 8.43 7.42
N GLU A 91 -0.57 8.06 7.49
CA GLU A 91 -0.99 6.71 7.89
C GLU A 91 -2.06 6.19 6.94
N MET A 92 -1.99 4.91 6.60
CA MET A 92 -3.11 4.19 5.97
C MET A 92 -3.83 3.35 7.01
N ILE A 93 -5.14 3.58 7.14
CA ILE A 93 -6.05 2.68 7.86
C ILE A 93 -6.60 1.69 6.84
N LEU A 94 -6.23 0.43 6.99
CA LEU A 94 -6.55 -0.63 6.04
C LEU A 94 -7.37 -1.72 6.71
N TYR A 95 -8.54 -2.01 6.17
CA TYR A 95 -9.32 -3.20 6.52
C TYR A 95 -9.01 -4.28 5.49
N ALA A 96 -8.40 -5.36 5.94
CA ALA A 96 -7.96 -6.43 5.04
C ALA A 96 -8.10 -7.81 5.69
N SER A 97 -8.12 -8.84 4.84
CA SER A 97 -8.04 -10.24 5.27
C SER A 97 -7.11 -11.02 4.36
N THR A 98 -6.61 -12.13 4.89
CA THR A 98 -5.80 -13.10 4.16
C THR A 98 -6.22 -14.51 4.53
N ASP A 99 -5.98 -15.48 3.65
CA ASP A 99 -6.14 -16.90 3.95
C ASP A 99 -4.93 -17.51 4.69
N CYS A 100 -3.91 -16.70 4.96
CA CYS A 100 -2.68 -17.09 5.64
C CYS A 100 -2.68 -16.67 7.12
N LYS A 101 -1.76 -17.26 7.91
CA LYS A 101 -1.63 -16.96 9.34
C LYS A 101 -0.85 -15.68 9.63
N ASP A 102 -0.10 -15.21 8.64
CA ASP A 102 0.65 -13.96 8.67
C ASP A 102 0.85 -13.50 7.21
N THR A 103 1.08 -12.22 7.00
CA THR A 103 1.40 -11.60 5.71
C THR A 103 1.91 -10.19 5.98
N ASP A 104 2.36 -9.49 4.94
CA ASP A 104 2.58 -8.05 5.01
C ASP A 104 1.52 -7.30 4.20
N PHE A 105 1.26 -6.05 4.57
CA PHE A 105 0.57 -5.05 3.75
C PHE A 105 1.45 -3.81 3.64
N THR A 106 1.73 -3.38 2.43
CA THR A 106 2.50 -2.16 2.13
C THR A 106 1.60 -1.13 1.49
N CYS A 107 1.79 0.13 1.86
CA CYS A 107 1.07 1.26 1.27
C CYS A 107 2.09 2.29 0.76
N LYS A 108 1.82 2.89 -0.40
CA LYS A 108 2.68 3.92 -1.01
C LYS A 108 1.84 5.09 -1.50
N LEU A 109 2.22 6.29 -1.10
CA LEU A 109 1.68 7.56 -1.57
C LEU A 109 2.47 8.02 -2.79
N ILE A 110 1.77 8.42 -3.83
CA ILE A 110 2.31 8.75 -5.14
C ILE A 110 1.72 10.06 -5.65
N ASP A 111 2.56 10.88 -6.24
CA ASP A 111 2.18 12.04 -7.03
C ASP A 111 2.15 11.67 -8.52
N VAL A 112 0.97 11.75 -9.14
CA VAL A 112 0.77 11.51 -10.57
C VAL A 112 0.71 12.84 -11.30
N PHE A 113 1.72 13.09 -12.13
CA PHE A 113 1.87 14.29 -12.92
C PHE A 113 0.90 14.30 -14.12
N PRO A 114 0.59 15.47 -14.71
CA PRO A 114 -0.31 15.59 -15.85
C PRO A 114 0.16 14.83 -17.11
N ASP A 115 1.47 14.61 -17.25
CA ASP A 115 2.06 13.81 -18.33
C ASP A 115 1.97 12.29 -18.10
N GLY A 116 1.41 11.88 -16.96
CA GLY A 116 1.23 10.49 -16.56
C GLY A 116 2.44 9.86 -15.87
N LYS A 117 3.46 10.64 -15.49
CA LYS A 117 4.56 10.19 -14.64
C LYS A 117 4.05 10.01 -13.20
N SER A 118 4.32 8.86 -12.60
CA SER A 118 3.93 8.54 -11.22
C SER A 118 5.15 8.45 -10.31
N ILE A 119 5.28 9.36 -9.33
CA ILE A 119 6.45 9.45 -8.46
C ILE A 119 6.08 9.11 -7.02
N ASN A 120 6.80 8.17 -6.41
CA ASN A 120 6.60 7.82 -5.01
C ASN A 120 7.04 8.96 -4.07
N ILE A 121 6.24 9.18 -3.03
CA ILE A 121 6.40 10.26 -2.05
C ILE A 121 6.68 9.72 -0.65
N ALA A 122 5.86 8.77 -0.19
CA ALA A 122 5.96 8.17 1.14
C ALA A 122 5.51 6.70 1.04
N GLN A 123 6.06 5.84 1.89
CA GLN A 123 5.67 4.42 1.90
C GLN A 123 5.92 3.77 3.25
N GLY A 124 5.11 2.76 3.55
CA GLY A 124 5.16 2.01 4.80
C GLY A 124 4.84 0.54 4.59
N ILE A 125 5.09 -0.26 5.62
CA ILE A 125 4.75 -1.67 5.68
C ILE A 125 4.20 -2.00 7.07
N GLN A 126 3.17 -2.83 7.12
CA GLN A 126 2.70 -3.45 8.34
C GLN A 126 2.74 -4.97 8.16
N ARG A 127 3.59 -5.62 8.95
CA ARG A 127 3.58 -7.08 9.08
C ARG A 127 2.45 -7.49 10.03
N ALA A 128 1.59 -8.40 9.59
CA ALA A 128 0.31 -8.63 10.24
C ALA A 128 0.42 -9.18 11.67
N ARG A 129 1.44 -10.00 11.97
CA ARG A 129 1.67 -10.47 13.34
C ARG A 129 1.96 -9.34 14.33
N TYR A 130 2.45 -8.20 13.87
CA TYR A 130 2.78 -7.05 14.71
C TYR A 130 1.73 -5.93 14.68
N ARG A 131 0.52 -6.20 14.15
CA ARG A 131 -0.53 -5.19 13.95
C ARG A 131 -0.97 -4.48 15.24
N ASP A 132 -0.93 -5.18 16.37
CA ASP A 132 -1.41 -4.70 17.68
C ASP A 132 -0.24 -4.43 18.66
N SER A 133 0.91 -5.08 18.46
CA SER A 133 2.10 -4.93 19.30
C SER A 133 3.38 -5.35 18.57
N TRP A 134 4.42 -4.54 18.70
CA TRP A 134 5.77 -4.88 18.23
C TRP A 134 6.48 -5.93 19.10
N GLU A 135 6.05 -6.07 20.36
CA GLU A 135 6.68 -6.96 21.34
C GLU A 135 5.96 -8.30 21.47
N ASN A 136 4.63 -8.30 21.28
CA ASN A 136 3.79 -9.48 21.45
C ASN A 136 3.10 -9.83 20.13
N PRO A 137 3.77 -10.58 19.23
CA PRO A 137 3.19 -10.92 17.95
C PRO A 137 2.01 -11.89 18.07
N GLU A 138 0.94 -11.63 17.32
CA GLU A 138 -0.25 -12.47 17.27
C GLU A 138 -0.59 -12.87 15.84
N LEU A 139 -0.77 -14.16 15.57
CA LEU A 139 -1.15 -14.63 14.25
C LEU A 139 -2.60 -14.24 13.88
N LEU A 140 -2.88 -14.28 12.59
CA LEU A 140 -4.21 -14.05 12.03
C LEU A 140 -5.05 -15.33 12.00
N ASP A 141 -6.36 -15.16 12.14
CA ASP A 141 -7.35 -16.15 11.76
C ASP A 141 -7.62 -16.03 10.25
N SER A 142 -7.48 -17.13 9.51
CA SER A 142 -7.72 -17.17 8.06
C SER A 142 -9.10 -16.61 7.69
N GLY A 143 -9.13 -15.65 6.76
CA GLY A 143 -10.34 -15.03 6.22
C GLY A 143 -11.00 -14.00 7.14
N LYS A 144 -10.55 -13.83 8.38
CA LYS A 144 -11.07 -12.79 9.27
C LYS A 144 -10.56 -11.42 8.84
N ILE A 145 -11.45 -10.43 8.88
CA ILE A 145 -11.14 -9.04 8.57
C ILE A 145 -10.49 -8.40 9.79
N TYR A 146 -9.32 -7.80 9.58
CA TYR A 146 -8.58 -7.04 10.59
C TYR A 146 -8.41 -5.60 10.13
N ARG A 147 -8.30 -4.69 11.10
CA ARG A 147 -7.86 -3.31 10.88
C ARG A 147 -6.36 -3.26 11.07
N PHE A 148 -5.64 -2.77 10.06
CA PHE A 148 -4.21 -2.49 10.10
C PHE A 148 -4.01 -0.98 10.04
N THR A 149 -3.04 -0.47 10.82
CA THR A 149 -2.49 0.87 10.63
C THR A 149 -1.14 0.72 9.97
N VAL A 150 -0.98 1.20 8.74
CA VAL A 150 0.32 1.24 8.06
C VAL A 150 0.90 2.64 8.25
N ASP A 151 1.92 2.75 9.10
CA ASP A 151 2.71 3.97 9.25
C ASP A 151 3.57 4.19 8.01
N MET A 152 3.28 5.25 7.25
CA MET A 152 4.00 5.64 6.03
C MET A 152 5.01 6.76 6.28
N TRP A 153 5.34 6.99 7.56
CA TRP A 153 6.25 7.99 8.07
C TRP A 153 5.79 9.41 7.72
N SER A 154 6.72 10.34 7.54
CA SER A 154 6.42 11.73 7.23
C SER A 154 6.88 12.11 5.84
N SER A 155 6.16 13.03 5.20
CA SER A 155 6.59 13.70 3.98
C SER A 155 6.18 15.17 4.00
N SER A 156 6.74 15.94 3.07
CA SER A 156 6.30 17.29 2.74
C SER A 156 6.30 17.38 1.21
N ASN A 157 5.10 17.29 0.63
CA ASN A 157 4.89 17.36 -0.82
C ASN A 157 3.75 18.31 -1.16
N TYR A 158 3.97 19.12 -2.19
CA TYR A 158 2.96 20.02 -2.74
C TYR A 158 2.40 19.41 -4.02
N PHE A 159 1.18 18.86 -3.95
CA PHE A 159 0.48 18.32 -5.10
C PHE A 159 -0.16 19.46 -5.88
N PHE A 160 0.41 19.80 -7.03
CA PHE A 160 -0.10 20.90 -7.84
C PHE A 160 -1.47 20.59 -8.45
N LYS A 161 -2.21 21.64 -8.78
CA LYS A 161 -3.37 21.58 -9.65
C LYS A 161 -3.06 20.75 -10.90
N ASN A 162 -4.03 19.93 -11.30
CA ASN A 162 -3.97 18.95 -12.39
C ASN A 162 -3.14 17.69 -12.10
N HIS A 163 -2.36 17.63 -11.01
CA HIS A 163 -1.81 16.36 -10.53
C HIS A 163 -2.93 15.48 -9.95
N LYS A 164 -2.60 14.23 -9.62
CA LYS A 164 -3.48 13.33 -8.89
C LYS A 164 -2.73 12.74 -7.71
N ILE A 165 -3.47 12.51 -6.63
CA ILE A 165 -2.96 11.75 -5.49
C ILE A 165 -3.29 10.29 -5.76
N ARG A 166 -2.29 9.41 -5.62
CA ARG A 166 -2.45 7.97 -5.81
C ARG A 166 -1.93 7.20 -4.62
N ILE A 167 -2.64 6.13 -4.28
CA ILE A 167 -2.21 5.11 -3.32
C ILE A 167 -2.01 3.78 -4.05
N GLU A 168 -0.90 3.13 -3.78
CA GLU A 168 -0.67 1.72 -4.12
C GLU A 168 -0.72 0.87 -2.85
N ILE A 169 -1.43 -0.25 -2.91
CA ILE A 169 -1.51 -1.27 -1.84
C ILE A 169 -1.05 -2.61 -2.40
N THR A 170 -0.15 -3.29 -1.70
CA THR A 170 0.32 -4.64 -2.04
C THR A 170 0.82 -5.34 -0.77
N SER A 171 1.44 -6.51 -0.89
CA SER A 171 1.96 -7.30 0.24
C SER A 171 3.48 -7.49 0.22
N SER A 172 4.20 -6.72 -0.62
CA SER A 172 5.66 -6.76 -0.63
C SER A 172 6.28 -5.48 -1.20
N ASN A 173 7.51 -5.21 -0.80
CA ASN A 173 8.35 -4.14 -1.34
C ASN A 173 9.81 -4.55 -1.14
N PHE A 174 10.27 -5.47 -1.97
CA PHE A 174 11.54 -6.18 -1.80
C PHE A 174 12.63 -5.61 -2.73
N PRO A 175 13.87 -5.37 -2.27
CA PRO A 175 14.44 -5.81 -1.00
C PRO A 175 14.49 -4.74 0.10
N GLN A 176 13.76 -3.61 -0.02
CA GLN A 176 13.71 -2.63 1.07
C GLN A 176 13.21 -3.29 2.37
N PHE A 177 12.14 -4.08 2.25
CA PHE A 177 11.68 -4.97 3.29
C PHE A 177 11.89 -6.42 2.85
N ASP A 178 12.13 -7.28 3.82
CA ASP A 178 12.12 -8.71 3.58
C ASP A 178 10.70 -9.18 3.26
N ARG A 179 10.61 -10.17 2.37
CA ARG A 179 9.33 -10.76 1.98
C ARG A 179 8.76 -11.61 3.12
N ASN A 180 7.47 -11.48 3.40
CA ASN A 180 6.79 -12.40 4.31
C ASN A 180 6.60 -13.78 3.63
N PRO A 181 6.95 -14.90 4.29
CA PRO A 181 6.68 -16.25 3.80
C PRO A 181 5.20 -16.69 3.82
N ASN A 182 4.34 -15.94 4.52
CA ASN A 182 2.92 -16.19 4.75
C ASN A 182 2.58 -17.42 5.62
N THR A 183 3.57 -18.03 6.27
CA THR A 183 3.37 -19.27 7.05
C THR A 183 2.92 -19.01 8.49
N GLY A 184 3.31 -17.87 9.06
CA GLY A 184 3.19 -17.58 10.49
C GLY A 184 4.28 -18.25 11.35
N ASN A 185 5.23 -18.97 10.75
CA ASN A 185 6.36 -19.58 11.45
C ASN A 185 7.37 -18.50 11.90
N GLU A 186 8.42 -18.93 12.59
CA GLU A 186 9.52 -18.05 13.01
C GLU A 186 10.16 -17.37 11.81
N PHE A 187 10.11 -16.03 11.82
CA PHE A 187 10.52 -15.22 10.70
C PHE A 187 12.05 -15.22 10.55
N GLY A 188 12.55 -15.31 9.31
CA GLY A 188 13.99 -15.33 9.00
C GLY A 188 14.65 -16.71 9.08
N ILE A 189 13.97 -17.73 9.61
CA ILE A 189 14.45 -19.12 9.67
C ILE A 189 13.64 -20.02 8.74
N ASP A 190 12.35 -19.71 8.55
CA ASP A 190 11.47 -20.50 7.71
C ASP A 190 11.89 -20.48 6.23
N THR A 191 11.88 -21.66 5.63
CA THR A 191 12.16 -21.88 4.20
C THR A 191 10.89 -22.18 3.40
N GLU A 192 9.77 -22.47 4.06
CA GLU A 192 8.49 -22.68 3.42
C GLU A 192 7.90 -21.34 2.97
N LEU A 193 7.39 -21.28 1.74
CA LEU A 193 6.68 -20.12 1.21
C LEU A 193 5.25 -20.55 0.88
N LYS A 194 4.28 -19.72 1.24
CA LYS A 194 2.87 -19.89 0.86
C LYS A 194 2.40 -18.72 0.04
N ILE A 195 1.67 -19.01 -1.02
CA ILE A 195 0.91 -18.00 -1.75
C ILE A 195 -0.27 -17.58 -0.87
N ALA A 196 -0.50 -16.28 -0.75
CA ALA A 196 -1.59 -15.72 0.05
C ALA A 196 -2.63 -15.02 -0.84
N ASN A 197 -3.91 -15.29 -0.58
CA ASN A 197 -5.03 -14.59 -1.21
C ASN A 197 -5.44 -13.42 -0.30
N GLN A 198 -5.15 -12.21 -0.77
CA GLN A 198 -5.36 -10.97 -0.05
C GLN A 198 -6.68 -10.33 -0.45
N ASN A 199 -7.38 -9.75 0.53
CA ASN A 199 -8.63 -9.01 0.32
C ASN A 199 -8.51 -7.64 0.99
N VAL A 200 -8.91 -6.58 0.30
CA VAL A 200 -8.94 -5.19 0.82
C VAL A 200 -10.37 -4.67 0.75
N PHE A 201 -10.91 -4.27 1.91
CA PHE A 201 -12.30 -3.87 2.08
C PHE A 201 -12.44 -2.35 2.13
N HIS A 202 -13.45 -1.83 1.44
CA HIS A 202 -13.77 -0.39 1.39
C HIS A 202 -15.28 -0.16 1.27
N ASN A 203 -16.04 -0.70 2.23
CA ASN A 203 -17.49 -0.53 2.28
C ASN A 203 -17.92 0.26 3.52
N LYS A 204 -19.22 0.51 3.67
CA LYS A 204 -19.79 1.27 4.80
C LYS A 204 -19.37 0.79 6.21
N SER A 205 -18.96 -0.48 6.36
CA SER A 205 -18.52 -1.06 7.63
C SER A 205 -16.99 -1.11 7.78
N TYR A 206 -16.27 -1.01 6.67
CA TYR A 206 -14.82 -1.14 6.58
C TYR A 206 -14.30 -0.07 5.63
N ASP A 207 -14.11 1.14 6.14
CA ASP A 207 -13.86 2.34 5.35
C ASP A 207 -12.35 2.61 5.16
N SER A 208 -11.62 1.69 4.52
CA SER A 208 -10.17 1.85 4.31
C SER A 208 -9.80 3.23 3.73
N HIS A 209 -8.86 3.93 4.37
CA HIS A 209 -8.53 5.31 4.03
C HIS A 209 -7.13 5.73 4.44
N ILE A 210 -6.56 6.66 3.68
CA ILE A 210 -5.32 7.34 4.04
C ILE A 210 -5.61 8.65 4.78
N ILE A 211 -4.86 8.87 5.85
CA ILE A 211 -4.83 10.11 6.62
C ILE A 211 -3.69 10.96 6.08
N LEU A 212 -4.04 12.10 5.48
CA LEU A 212 -3.09 13.06 4.93
C LEU A 212 -3.07 14.34 5.77
N PRO A 213 -1.90 14.81 6.24
CA PRO A 213 -1.76 16.06 6.98
C PRO A 213 -1.81 17.26 6.03
N ILE A 214 -3.02 17.68 5.68
CA ILE A 214 -3.24 18.82 4.76
C ILE A 214 -2.95 20.13 5.49
N VAL A 215 -2.09 20.97 4.90
CA VAL A 215 -1.82 22.34 5.38
C VAL A 215 -2.68 23.32 4.58
N SER A 216 -3.34 24.24 5.30
CA SER A 216 -4.25 25.26 4.75
C SER A 216 -3.71 26.67 4.91
#